data_AF-A0A1X7AKP1-F1
#
_entry.id   AF-A0A1X7AKP1-F1
#
_cell.length_a   1.000
_cell.length_b   1.000
_cell.length_c   1.000
_cell.angle_alpha   90.00
_cell.angle_beta   90.00
_cell.angle_gamma   90.00
#
_symmetry.space_group_name_H-M   'P 1'
#
loop_
_entity.id
_entity.type
_entity.pdbx_description
1 polymer ?
#
loop_
_entity_poly.entity_id
_entity_poly.type
_entity_poly.pdbx_seq_one_letter_code
_entity_poly.pdbx_strand_id
1 'polypeptide(L)'
;MSLAQVSLPQDSPDPMQWCSQTKTLSIDWSEALRYPCRLYIPGWDDALNWYSEIYHEQEPSHLLEEPGIDLLKPTDNPYITAWQKTIPADLLEALSGFYRYQFVILRLVSQWPEARDLLKSNPTLLWLWVAFCQERKASESTILRGLRSKQPNVLSAMGLHGTSSSVRMLKRLQPDILDDALNRKIHKLWSRPQALDTLRHVPVITEVHLGLLHHNENLIGHPLFYAMAELNCHWQRQEALLLFRDCLRMGLRADHQLRQCRTIESLNRIHDRHAVQLYGGRYNNARVSVLKDENGSPLPFPAPPHPGTDLIKPITTPDELIKEGSVMHHCVGSYVRTVQEGKSYIYHMMEPQRVTIGLNLRDGKVVKLEQVKGRLNASASKDTMDIVRSWMAEVLSSR
;
A
#
# COMPACT_ATOMS: atom_id res chain seq x y z
N MET A 1 22.54 -5.40 -2.82
CA MET A 1 23.67 -4.95 -3.66
C MET A 1 23.38 -5.38 -5.08
N SER A 2 23.34 -4.42 -6.00
CA SER A 2 23.10 -4.66 -7.44
C SER A 2 24.28 -5.48 -7.99
N LEU A 3 24.02 -6.69 -8.49
CA LEU A 3 25.00 -7.47 -9.23
C LEU A 3 25.31 -6.72 -10.53
N ALA A 4 26.52 -6.19 -10.62
CA ALA A 4 27.06 -5.63 -11.84
C ALA A 4 27.17 -6.75 -12.89
N GLN A 5 26.78 -6.44 -14.13
CA GLN A 5 26.98 -7.31 -15.29
C GLN A 5 28.48 -7.55 -15.48
N VAL A 6 28.95 -8.73 -15.09
CA VAL A 6 30.26 -9.25 -15.46
C VAL A 6 30.08 -10.00 -16.78
N SER A 7 30.71 -9.51 -17.84
CA SER A 7 30.74 -10.20 -19.14
C SER A 7 31.61 -11.45 -19.03
N LEU A 8 31.01 -12.62 -19.25
CA LEU A 8 31.69 -13.93 -19.23
C LEU A 8 32.47 -14.17 -20.54
N PRO A 9 33.60 -14.92 -20.50
CA PRO A 9 34.33 -15.36 -21.69
C PRO A 9 33.48 -16.30 -22.57
N GLN A 10 33.66 -16.25 -23.89
CA GLN A 10 32.86 -16.99 -24.89
C GLN A 10 33.02 -18.53 -24.88
N ASP A 11 33.96 -19.08 -24.10
CA ASP A 11 34.28 -20.52 -24.08
C ASP A 11 34.04 -21.21 -22.72
N SER A 12 33.43 -20.53 -21.75
CA SER A 12 32.99 -21.20 -20.51
C SER A 12 31.77 -22.08 -20.82
N PRO A 13 31.72 -23.36 -20.38
CA PRO A 13 30.51 -24.15 -20.48
C PRO A 13 29.35 -23.40 -19.79
N ASP A 14 28.13 -23.52 -20.33
CA ASP A 14 26.94 -22.92 -19.72
C ASP A 14 26.93 -23.27 -18.22
N PRO A 15 26.87 -22.28 -17.31
CA PRO A 15 26.88 -22.54 -15.89
C PRO A 15 25.71 -23.44 -15.46
N MET A 16 24.67 -23.56 -16.29
CA MET A 16 23.54 -24.44 -16.04
C MET A 16 23.64 -25.74 -16.83
N GLN A 17 23.27 -26.85 -16.19
CA GLN A 17 23.18 -28.17 -16.83
C GLN A 17 21.95 -28.92 -16.35
N TRP A 18 21.32 -29.68 -17.26
CA TRP A 18 20.22 -30.59 -16.94
C TRP A 18 20.68 -32.04 -17.07
N CYS A 19 20.55 -32.82 -16.00
CA CYS A 19 20.77 -34.26 -16.04
C CYS A 19 19.43 -35.00 -16.22
N SER A 20 19.17 -35.57 -17.39
CA SER A 20 17.92 -36.30 -17.66
C SER A 20 17.78 -37.61 -16.88
N GLN A 21 18.90 -38.21 -16.44
CA GLN A 21 18.92 -39.47 -15.69
C GLN A 21 18.49 -39.24 -14.24
N THR A 22 19.05 -38.23 -13.57
CA THR A 22 18.71 -37.88 -12.18
C THR A 22 17.58 -36.85 -12.10
N LYS A 23 17.13 -36.31 -13.25
CA LYS A 23 16.17 -35.21 -13.32
C LYS A 23 16.57 -34.00 -12.46
N THR A 24 17.86 -33.68 -12.44
CA THR A 24 18.40 -32.59 -11.61
C THR A 24 18.91 -31.45 -12.49
N LEU A 25 18.53 -30.22 -12.16
CA LEU A 25 19.16 -29.02 -12.67
C LEU A 25 20.35 -28.68 -11.77
N SER A 26 21.53 -28.50 -12.35
CA SER A 26 22.71 -28.01 -11.63
C SER A 26 23.13 -26.65 -12.16
N ILE A 27 23.55 -25.76 -11.27
CA ILE A 27 24.03 -24.41 -11.59
C ILE A 27 25.39 -24.20 -10.92
N ASP A 28 26.42 -23.98 -11.71
CA ASP A 28 27.78 -23.71 -11.24
C ASP A 28 27.96 -22.20 -11.02
N TRP A 29 28.13 -21.81 -9.77
CA TRP A 29 28.37 -20.42 -9.36
C TRP A 29 29.86 -20.15 -9.12
N SER A 30 30.74 -21.12 -9.35
CA SER A 30 32.14 -21.05 -8.92
C SER A 30 32.89 -19.86 -9.52
N GLU A 31 32.64 -19.57 -10.80
CA GLU A 31 33.24 -18.42 -11.49
C GLU A 31 32.73 -17.10 -10.91
N ALA A 32 31.42 -16.98 -10.70
CA ALA A 32 30.79 -15.76 -10.19
C ALA A 32 31.17 -15.45 -8.73
N LEU A 33 31.28 -16.48 -7.90
CA LEU A 33 31.56 -16.36 -6.46
C LEU A 33 33.05 -16.43 -6.11
N ARG A 34 33.91 -16.84 -7.05
CA ARG A 34 35.36 -17.05 -6.88
C ARG A 34 35.74 -18.10 -5.84
N TYR A 35 34.87 -19.07 -5.61
CA TYR A 35 35.14 -20.29 -4.83
C TYR A 35 34.24 -21.44 -5.31
N PRO A 36 34.62 -22.72 -5.14
CA PRO A 36 33.81 -23.86 -5.57
C PRO A 36 32.42 -23.83 -4.94
N CYS A 37 31.40 -23.62 -5.77
CA CYS A 37 30.01 -23.53 -5.34
C CYS A 37 29.08 -23.98 -6.47
N ARG A 38 28.35 -25.06 -6.24
CA ARG A 38 27.35 -25.56 -7.20
C ARG A 38 26.02 -25.78 -6.51
N LEU A 39 24.94 -25.35 -7.15
CA LEU A 39 23.57 -25.54 -6.71
C LEU A 39 22.96 -26.72 -7.46
N TYR A 40 22.28 -27.62 -6.75
CA TYR A 40 21.57 -28.75 -7.33
C TYR A 40 20.09 -28.68 -6.96
N ILE A 41 19.23 -28.80 -7.96
CA ILE A 41 17.77 -28.62 -7.83
C ILE A 41 17.11 -29.83 -8.49
N PRO A 42 16.78 -30.87 -7.70
CA PRO A 42 16.04 -32.02 -8.18
C PRO A 42 14.68 -31.62 -8.76
N GLY A 43 14.16 -32.45 -9.65
CA GLY A 43 12.85 -32.29 -10.26
C GLY A 43 11.71 -32.55 -9.28
N TRP A 44 10.48 -32.45 -9.81
CA TRP A 44 9.25 -32.60 -9.04
C TRP A 44 9.14 -33.89 -8.23
N ASP A 45 9.57 -35.02 -8.79
CA ASP A 45 9.46 -36.35 -8.16
C ASP A 45 10.31 -36.46 -6.87
N ASP A 46 11.40 -35.70 -6.79
CA ASP A 46 12.30 -35.60 -5.61
C ASP A 46 11.93 -34.41 -4.71
N ALA A 47 10.70 -33.93 -4.85
CA ALA A 47 10.09 -32.88 -4.06
C ALA A 47 10.86 -31.56 -4.03
N LEU A 48 11.68 -31.28 -5.05
CA LEU A 48 12.41 -30.02 -5.21
C LEU A 48 13.35 -29.71 -4.02
N ASN A 49 13.86 -30.75 -3.37
CA ASN A 49 14.79 -30.62 -2.24
C ASN A 49 16.18 -30.23 -2.75
N TRP A 50 16.35 -28.94 -3.00
CA TRP A 50 17.63 -28.40 -3.47
C TRP A 50 18.70 -28.42 -2.37
N TYR A 51 19.95 -28.46 -2.79
CA TYR A 51 21.12 -28.40 -1.92
C TYR A 51 22.27 -27.70 -2.65
N SER A 52 23.20 -27.14 -1.91
CA SER A 52 24.46 -26.60 -2.43
C SER A 52 25.61 -27.54 -2.15
N GLU A 53 26.61 -27.54 -3.03
CA GLU A 53 27.90 -28.16 -2.83
C GLU A 53 28.95 -27.05 -2.78
N ILE A 54 29.53 -26.84 -1.60
CA ILE A 54 30.50 -25.78 -1.35
C ILE A 54 31.78 -26.47 -0.86
N TYR A 55 32.91 -26.22 -1.52
CA TYR A 55 34.16 -26.93 -1.24
C TYR A 55 34.03 -28.47 -1.20
N HIS A 56 33.18 -29.04 -2.06
CA HIS A 56 32.85 -30.48 -2.12
C HIS A 56 32.09 -31.04 -0.91
N GLU A 57 31.57 -30.17 -0.03
CA GLU A 57 30.66 -30.55 1.04
C GLU A 57 29.21 -30.22 0.64
N GLN A 58 28.30 -31.18 0.85
CA GLN A 58 26.89 -31.00 0.54
C GLN A 58 26.15 -30.36 1.72
N GLU A 59 25.52 -29.23 1.45
CA GLU A 59 24.69 -28.48 2.38
C GLU A 59 23.23 -28.51 1.92
N PRO A 60 22.36 -29.32 2.55
CA PRO A 60 20.94 -29.39 2.19
C PRO A 60 20.21 -28.13 2.63
N SER A 61 19.29 -27.65 1.79
CA SER A 61 18.48 -26.47 2.10
C SER A 61 17.44 -26.73 3.19
N HIS A 62 17.14 -25.70 3.98
CA HIS A 62 15.99 -25.71 4.87
C HIS A 62 14.68 -25.60 4.10
N LEU A 63 13.59 -26.14 4.65
CA LEU A 63 12.30 -26.28 3.95
C LEU A 63 11.76 -24.97 3.35
N LEU A 64 11.88 -23.85 4.08
CA LEU A 64 11.40 -22.53 3.64
C LEU A 64 12.50 -21.66 3.00
N GLU A 65 13.60 -22.27 2.60
CA GLU A 65 14.72 -21.59 1.96
C GLU A 65 14.56 -21.53 0.44
N GLU A 66 14.80 -20.35 -0.11
CA GLU A 66 14.76 -20.07 -1.54
C GLU A 66 16.14 -20.37 -2.15
N PRO A 67 16.22 -20.96 -3.36
CA PRO A 67 17.49 -21.22 -4.03
C PRO A 67 18.24 -19.96 -4.49
N GLY A 68 17.68 -18.76 -4.26
CA GLY A 68 18.29 -17.48 -4.63
C GLY A 68 18.21 -17.12 -6.12
N ILE A 69 17.56 -17.96 -6.93
CA ILE A 69 17.33 -17.77 -8.36
C ILE A 69 15.86 -17.97 -8.70
N ASP A 70 15.34 -17.15 -9.61
CA ASP A 70 13.96 -17.23 -10.08
C ASP A 70 13.88 -18.24 -11.24
N LEU A 71 13.47 -19.47 -10.91
CA LEU A 71 13.40 -20.59 -11.86
C LEU A 71 11.99 -20.84 -12.40
N LEU A 72 10.99 -20.12 -11.91
CA LEU A 72 9.58 -20.40 -12.22
C LEU A 72 9.02 -19.45 -13.27
N LYS A 73 9.74 -18.37 -13.62
CA LYS A 73 9.39 -17.53 -14.75
C LYS A 73 9.59 -18.24 -16.09
N PRO A 74 8.77 -17.91 -17.12
CA PRO A 74 9.03 -18.32 -18.49
C PRO A 74 10.44 -17.91 -18.94
N THR A 75 11.13 -18.81 -19.63
CA THR A 75 12.53 -18.63 -20.04
C THR A 75 12.81 -19.42 -21.32
N ASP A 76 13.73 -18.91 -22.13
CA ASP A 76 14.23 -19.60 -23.32
C ASP A 76 15.40 -20.54 -22.99
N ASN A 77 15.86 -20.57 -21.73
CA ASN A 77 16.93 -21.49 -21.31
C ASN A 77 16.42 -22.94 -21.39
N PRO A 78 17.05 -23.81 -22.21
CA PRO A 78 16.56 -25.17 -22.44
C PRO A 78 16.66 -26.05 -21.20
N TYR A 79 17.64 -25.83 -20.32
CA TYR A 79 17.84 -26.61 -19.10
C TYR A 79 16.79 -26.26 -18.03
N ILE A 80 16.51 -24.96 -17.83
CA ILE A 80 15.42 -24.54 -16.93
C ILE A 80 14.08 -25.02 -17.48
N THR A 81 13.86 -24.91 -18.79
CA THR A 81 12.63 -25.42 -19.43
C THR A 81 12.47 -26.94 -19.23
N ALA A 82 13.55 -27.71 -19.34
CA ALA A 82 13.52 -29.16 -19.08
C ALA A 82 13.18 -29.48 -17.62
N TRP A 83 13.74 -28.72 -16.66
CA TRP A 83 13.41 -28.85 -15.24
C TRP A 83 11.95 -28.44 -14.95
N GLN A 84 11.47 -27.32 -15.50
CA GLN A 84 10.10 -26.84 -15.36
C GLN A 84 9.08 -27.87 -15.86
N LYS A 85 9.40 -28.60 -16.94
CA LYS A 85 8.54 -29.69 -17.47
C LYS A 85 8.36 -30.86 -16.51
N THR A 86 9.19 -30.99 -15.47
CA THR A 86 8.95 -31.99 -14.41
C THR A 86 7.79 -31.58 -13.50
N ILE A 87 7.48 -30.29 -13.41
CA ILE A 87 6.46 -29.73 -12.53
C ILE A 87 5.10 -29.75 -13.24
N PRO A 88 4.00 -30.15 -12.56
CA PRO A 88 2.66 -30.06 -13.12
C PRO A 88 2.30 -28.64 -13.57
N ALA A 89 1.85 -28.50 -14.82
CA ALA A 89 1.58 -27.21 -15.44
C ALA A 89 0.50 -26.39 -14.72
N ASP A 90 -0.50 -27.05 -14.15
CA ASP A 90 -1.57 -26.40 -13.37
C ASP A 90 -1.03 -25.72 -12.10
N LEU A 91 0.05 -26.23 -11.52
CA LEU A 91 0.70 -25.63 -10.36
C LEU A 91 1.55 -24.41 -10.74
N LEU A 92 2.27 -24.47 -11.87
CA LEU A 92 3.00 -23.31 -12.39
C LEU A 92 2.05 -22.16 -12.71
N GLU A 93 0.91 -22.45 -13.34
CA GLU A 93 -0.14 -21.46 -13.62
C GLU A 93 -0.71 -20.87 -12.32
N ALA A 94 -1.03 -21.71 -11.33
CA ALA A 94 -1.57 -21.27 -10.04
C ALA A 94 -0.60 -20.35 -9.27
N LEU A 95 0.71 -20.50 -9.46
CA LEU A 95 1.75 -19.70 -8.80
C LEU A 95 2.13 -18.43 -9.56
N SER A 96 1.64 -18.23 -10.80
CA SER A 96 1.99 -17.06 -11.62
C SER A 96 1.71 -15.71 -10.95
N GLY A 97 0.68 -15.61 -10.09
CA GLY A 97 0.32 -14.40 -9.34
C GLY A 97 1.12 -14.16 -8.03
N PHE A 98 2.05 -15.05 -7.69
CA PHE A 98 2.82 -14.99 -6.45
C PHE A 98 4.15 -14.29 -6.73
N TYR A 99 4.50 -13.20 -6.04
CA TYR A 99 5.80 -12.55 -6.28
C TYR A 99 6.90 -13.02 -5.34
N ARG A 100 6.54 -13.56 -4.17
CA ARG A 100 7.46 -14.14 -3.20
C ARG A 100 7.00 -15.54 -2.81
N TYR A 101 7.95 -16.38 -2.42
CA TYR A 101 7.69 -17.73 -1.89
C TYR A 101 7.18 -18.73 -2.92
N GLN A 102 7.29 -18.46 -4.23
CA GLN A 102 6.81 -19.37 -5.26
C GLN A 102 7.47 -20.75 -5.16
N PHE A 103 8.82 -20.78 -5.10
CA PHE A 103 9.57 -22.03 -5.03
C PHE A 103 9.30 -22.76 -3.71
N VAL A 104 9.30 -22.02 -2.59
CA VAL A 104 8.98 -22.58 -1.26
C VAL A 104 7.59 -23.20 -1.26
N ILE A 105 6.57 -22.51 -1.78
CA ILE A 105 5.21 -23.04 -1.86
C ILE A 105 5.16 -24.26 -2.76
N LEU A 106 5.85 -24.24 -3.90
CA LEU A 106 5.92 -25.39 -4.81
C LEU A 106 6.55 -26.61 -4.12
N ARG A 107 7.61 -26.40 -3.33
CA ARG A 107 8.25 -27.43 -2.50
C ARG A 107 7.32 -27.98 -1.42
N LEU A 108 6.51 -27.13 -0.78
CA LEU A 108 5.50 -27.61 0.18
C LEU A 108 4.41 -28.44 -0.49
N VAL A 109 3.98 -28.04 -1.69
CA VAL A 109 2.91 -28.68 -2.47
C VAL A 109 3.36 -29.99 -3.13
N SER A 110 4.66 -30.17 -3.38
CA SER A 110 5.22 -31.45 -3.81
C SER A 110 5.24 -32.48 -2.66
N GLN A 111 5.48 -32.03 -1.43
CA GLN A 111 5.65 -32.90 -0.25
C GLN A 111 4.34 -33.23 0.45
N TRP A 112 3.44 -32.25 0.58
CA TRP A 112 2.27 -32.37 1.46
C TRP A 112 0.96 -32.15 0.70
N PRO A 113 0.06 -33.16 0.64
CA PRO A 113 -1.26 -33.01 0.05
C PRO A 113 -2.06 -31.86 0.68
N GLU A 114 -1.90 -31.62 1.98
CA GLU A 114 -2.58 -30.53 2.69
C GLU A 114 -2.19 -29.14 2.15
N ALA A 115 -0.93 -28.95 1.74
CA ALA A 115 -0.48 -27.72 1.08
C ALA A 115 -1.11 -27.58 -0.31
N ARG A 116 -1.20 -28.69 -1.06
CA ARG A 116 -1.85 -28.72 -2.39
C ARG A 116 -3.33 -28.37 -2.30
N ASP A 117 -4.04 -28.94 -1.33
CA ASP A 117 -5.46 -28.66 -1.09
C ASP A 117 -5.68 -27.19 -0.69
N LEU A 118 -4.77 -26.62 0.11
CA LEU A 118 -4.84 -25.22 0.48
C LEU A 118 -4.54 -24.30 -0.70
N LEU A 119 -3.55 -24.61 -1.55
CA LEU A 119 -3.25 -23.84 -2.76
C LEU A 119 -4.48 -23.77 -3.68
N LYS A 120 -5.15 -24.92 -3.91
CA LYS A 120 -6.34 -24.99 -4.77
C LYS A 120 -7.55 -24.28 -4.16
N SER A 121 -7.74 -24.41 -2.84
CA SER A 121 -8.95 -23.90 -2.18
C SER A 121 -8.84 -22.44 -1.71
N ASN A 122 -7.64 -21.95 -1.41
CA ASN A 122 -7.36 -20.62 -0.89
C ASN A 122 -5.86 -20.24 -1.03
N PRO A 123 -5.40 -19.89 -2.24
CA PRO A 123 -3.99 -19.62 -2.53
C PRO A 123 -3.41 -18.48 -1.67
N THR A 124 -4.20 -17.42 -1.44
CA THR A 124 -3.79 -16.29 -0.59
C THR A 124 -3.54 -16.72 0.85
N LEU A 125 -4.35 -17.63 1.40
CA LEU A 125 -4.13 -18.12 2.77
C LEU A 125 -2.85 -18.96 2.88
N LEU A 126 -2.57 -19.81 1.88
CA LEU A 126 -1.31 -20.56 1.85
C LEU A 126 -0.12 -19.61 1.81
N TRP A 127 -0.16 -18.60 0.96
CA TRP A 127 0.88 -17.60 0.84
C TRP A 127 1.12 -16.84 2.16
N LEU A 128 0.04 -16.35 2.80
CA LEU A 128 0.13 -15.68 4.10
C LEU A 128 0.74 -16.59 5.18
N TRP A 129 0.33 -17.87 5.19
CA TRP A 129 0.85 -18.84 6.14
C TRP A 129 2.35 -19.07 5.96
N VAL A 130 2.81 -19.22 4.72
CA VAL A 130 4.24 -19.36 4.40
C VAL A 130 5.02 -18.11 4.79
N ALA A 131 4.52 -16.91 4.45
CA ALA A 131 5.16 -15.66 4.83
C ALA A 131 5.30 -15.53 6.35
N PHE A 132 4.24 -15.87 7.10
CA PHE A 132 4.25 -15.86 8.57
C PHE A 132 5.24 -16.88 9.16
N CYS A 133 5.27 -18.10 8.63
CA CYS A 133 6.21 -19.14 9.05
C CYS A 133 7.66 -18.75 8.77
N GLN A 134 7.92 -18.13 7.62
CA GLN A 134 9.24 -17.65 7.23
C GLN A 134 9.74 -16.57 8.19
N GLU A 135 8.91 -15.56 8.46
CA GLU A 135 9.26 -14.46 9.38
C GLU A 135 9.58 -14.98 10.79
N ARG A 136 8.87 -16.02 11.24
CA ARG A 136 9.07 -16.63 12.57
C ARG A 136 10.10 -17.75 12.62
N LYS A 137 10.74 -18.09 11.50
CA LYS A 137 11.63 -19.26 11.38
C LYS A 137 10.98 -20.53 11.96
N ALA A 138 9.72 -20.76 11.58
CA ALA A 138 8.91 -21.84 12.13
C ALA A 138 9.50 -23.21 11.81
N SER A 139 9.39 -24.15 12.75
CA SER A 139 9.76 -25.54 12.52
C SER A 139 8.83 -26.21 11.50
N GLU A 140 9.32 -27.25 10.83
CA GLU A 140 8.53 -28.10 9.92
C GLU A 140 7.23 -28.59 10.57
N SER A 141 7.31 -29.06 11.82
CA SER A 141 6.16 -29.49 12.61
C SER A 141 5.12 -28.41 12.85
N THR A 142 5.54 -27.14 12.95
CA THR A 142 4.64 -25.99 13.10
C THR A 142 3.95 -25.67 11.78
N ILE A 143 4.70 -25.68 10.68
CA ILE A 143 4.18 -25.42 9.33
C ILE A 143 3.10 -26.46 8.99
N LEU A 144 3.42 -27.75 9.18
CA LEU A 144 2.50 -28.85 8.89
C LEU A 144 1.25 -28.82 9.78
N ARG A 145 1.39 -28.46 11.07
CA ARG A 145 0.24 -28.27 11.97
C ARG A 145 -0.71 -27.19 11.45
N GLY A 146 -0.19 -26.10 10.91
CA GLY A 146 -0.99 -25.06 10.27
C GLY A 146 -1.72 -25.57 9.03
N LEU A 147 -1.01 -26.28 8.14
CA LEU A 147 -1.60 -26.84 6.93
C LEU A 147 -2.72 -27.85 7.21
N ARG A 148 -2.60 -28.63 8.29
CA ARG A 148 -3.63 -29.58 8.74
C ARG A 148 -4.79 -28.93 9.50
N SER A 149 -4.65 -27.65 9.88
CA SER A 149 -5.67 -26.95 10.64
C SER A 149 -6.80 -26.45 9.73
N LYS A 150 -7.99 -26.28 10.31
CA LYS A 150 -9.09 -25.60 9.60
C LYS A 150 -8.65 -24.18 9.25
N GLN A 151 -8.98 -23.68 8.05
CA GLN A 151 -8.57 -22.36 7.56
C GLN A 151 -8.81 -21.18 8.55
N PRO A 152 -9.93 -21.12 9.31
CA PRO A 152 -10.10 -20.08 10.32
C PRO A 152 -9.03 -20.14 11.43
N ASN A 153 -8.60 -21.33 11.83
CA ASN A 153 -7.57 -21.50 12.85
C ASN A 153 -6.19 -21.07 12.33
N VAL A 154 -5.92 -21.25 11.03
CA VAL A 154 -4.69 -20.74 10.39
C VAL A 154 -4.65 -19.22 10.47
N LEU A 155 -5.76 -18.54 10.17
CA LEU A 155 -5.87 -17.08 10.35
C LEU A 155 -5.66 -16.67 11.82
N SER A 156 -6.32 -17.36 12.76
CA SER A 156 -6.15 -17.08 14.20
C SER A 156 -4.71 -17.27 14.67
N ALA A 157 -3.99 -18.27 14.16
CA ALA A 157 -2.59 -18.51 14.50
C ALA A 157 -1.68 -17.35 14.07
N MET A 158 -2.06 -16.62 13.02
CA MET A 158 -1.37 -15.41 12.54
C MET A 158 -1.83 -14.13 13.25
N GLY A 159 -2.70 -14.23 14.26
CA GLY A 159 -3.28 -13.07 14.97
C GLY A 159 -4.38 -12.34 14.18
N LEU A 160 -4.91 -12.97 13.13
CA LEU A 160 -5.99 -12.42 12.31
C LEU A 160 -7.35 -12.88 12.81
N HIS A 161 -8.41 -12.17 12.42
CA HIS A 161 -9.79 -12.53 12.77
C HIS A 161 -10.21 -13.84 12.09
N GLY A 162 -9.98 -14.97 12.76
CA GLY A 162 -10.18 -16.31 12.24
C GLY A 162 -11.62 -16.81 12.33
N THR A 163 -12.46 -16.39 11.38
CA THR A 163 -13.83 -16.90 11.21
C THR A 163 -14.04 -17.46 9.81
N SER A 164 -15.02 -18.33 9.61
CA SER A 164 -15.38 -18.82 8.28
C SER A 164 -15.77 -17.69 7.32
N SER A 165 -16.35 -16.59 7.85
CA SER A 165 -16.65 -15.39 7.05
C SER A 165 -15.38 -14.68 6.59
N SER A 166 -14.40 -14.52 7.48
CA SER A 166 -13.09 -13.92 7.18
C SER A 166 -12.31 -14.74 6.15
N VAL A 167 -12.36 -16.07 6.25
CA VAL A 167 -11.78 -16.98 5.24
C VAL A 167 -12.45 -16.81 3.89
N ARG A 168 -13.80 -16.82 3.84
CA ARG A 168 -14.54 -16.58 2.59
C ARG A 168 -14.22 -15.21 1.98
N MET A 169 -14.01 -14.21 2.83
CA MET A 169 -13.60 -12.87 2.38
C MET A 169 -12.23 -12.88 1.74
N LEU A 170 -11.26 -13.59 2.34
CA LEU A 170 -9.92 -13.74 1.77
C LEU A 170 -9.96 -14.41 0.39
N LYS A 171 -10.85 -15.39 0.17
CA LYS A 171 -11.04 -16.03 -1.15
C LYS A 171 -11.61 -15.09 -2.22
N ARG A 172 -12.24 -13.98 -1.83
CA ARG A 172 -12.73 -12.95 -2.77
C ARG A 172 -11.66 -11.92 -3.11
N LEU A 173 -10.48 -12.00 -2.50
CA LEU A 173 -9.35 -11.17 -2.88
C LEU A 173 -8.88 -11.57 -4.28
N GLN A 174 -8.78 -10.58 -5.16
CA GLN A 174 -8.13 -10.69 -6.45
C GLN A 174 -7.00 -9.67 -6.50
N PRO A 175 -5.88 -9.95 -5.80
CA PRO A 175 -4.72 -9.08 -5.87
C PRO A 175 -4.03 -9.30 -7.22
N ASP A 176 -3.52 -8.23 -7.82
CA ASP A 176 -2.68 -8.33 -9.02
C ASP A 176 -1.39 -9.12 -8.70
N ILE A 177 -0.87 -8.93 -7.48
CA ILE A 177 0.39 -9.51 -7.02
C ILE A 177 0.30 -9.84 -5.51
N LEU A 178 0.77 -11.02 -5.12
CA LEU A 178 0.99 -11.37 -3.70
C LEU A 178 2.40 -10.94 -3.25
N ASP A 179 2.49 -9.80 -2.57
CA ASP A 179 3.74 -9.19 -2.08
C ASP A 179 3.66 -8.70 -0.62
N ASP A 180 4.79 -8.26 -0.06
CA ASP A 180 4.85 -7.78 1.32
C ASP A 180 3.95 -6.56 1.59
N ALA A 181 3.67 -5.74 0.57
CA ALA A 181 2.79 -4.58 0.72
C ALA A 181 1.34 -5.01 0.93
N LEU A 182 0.87 -5.98 0.15
CA LEU A 182 -0.41 -6.63 0.37
C LEU A 182 -0.45 -7.34 1.73
N ASN A 183 0.61 -8.06 2.11
CA ASN A 183 0.70 -8.71 3.42
C ASN A 183 0.39 -7.71 4.56
N ARG A 184 1.06 -6.56 4.55
CA ARG A 184 0.85 -5.49 5.55
C ARG A 184 -0.58 -4.97 5.53
N LYS A 185 -1.19 -4.80 4.36
CA LYS A 185 -2.59 -4.35 4.24
C LYS A 185 -3.53 -5.39 4.86
N ILE A 186 -3.37 -6.67 4.50
CA ILE A 186 -4.18 -7.77 5.04
C ILE A 186 -4.02 -7.84 6.55
N HIS A 187 -2.80 -7.90 7.10
CA HIS A 187 -2.60 -7.97 8.55
C HIS A 187 -3.24 -6.78 9.29
N LYS A 188 -3.14 -5.56 8.76
CA LYS A 188 -3.77 -4.38 9.37
C LYS A 188 -5.31 -4.45 9.33
N LEU A 189 -5.90 -4.93 8.23
CA LEU A 189 -7.35 -4.93 8.04
C LEU A 189 -8.03 -6.16 8.66
N TRP A 190 -7.44 -7.36 8.49
CA TRP A 190 -7.98 -8.62 9.02
C TRP A 190 -7.81 -8.78 10.52
N SER A 191 -7.01 -7.93 11.18
CA SER A 191 -7.00 -7.82 12.65
C SER A 191 -8.16 -6.98 13.21
N ARG A 192 -8.96 -6.32 12.35
CA ARG A 192 -10.00 -5.37 12.75
C ARG A 192 -11.38 -5.79 12.24
N PRO A 193 -12.28 -6.33 13.10
CA PRO A 193 -13.61 -6.77 12.67
C PRO A 193 -14.43 -5.70 11.94
N GLN A 194 -14.33 -4.42 12.33
CA GLN A 194 -15.08 -3.34 11.67
C GLN A 194 -14.65 -3.13 10.20
N ALA A 195 -13.37 -3.33 9.89
CA ALA A 195 -12.87 -3.27 8.51
C ALA A 195 -13.46 -4.42 7.67
N LEU A 196 -13.53 -5.62 8.25
CA LEU A 196 -14.13 -6.78 7.59
C LEU A 196 -15.63 -6.62 7.36
N ASP A 197 -16.34 -5.97 8.29
CA ASP A 197 -17.76 -5.64 8.10
C ASP A 197 -17.98 -4.68 6.93
N THR A 198 -17.05 -3.75 6.70
CA THR A 198 -17.09 -2.84 5.55
C THR A 198 -16.88 -3.58 4.22
N LEU A 199 -16.05 -4.62 4.21
CA LEU A 199 -15.77 -5.44 3.03
C LEU A 199 -16.78 -6.58 2.83
N ARG A 200 -17.70 -6.80 3.78
CA ARG A 200 -18.61 -7.95 3.80
C ARG A 200 -19.40 -8.07 2.50
N HIS A 201 -19.94 -6.95 2.01
CA HIS A 201 -20.80 -6.91 0.83
C HIS A 201 -20.03 -6.74 -0.50
N VAL A 202 -18.70 -6.56 -0.45
CA VAL A 202 -17.87 -6.45 -1.65
C VAL A 202 -17.72 -7.83 -2.31
N PRO A 203 -18.21 -8.04 -3.54
CA PRO A 203 -18.17 -9.36 -4.19
C PRO A 203 -16.74 -9.76 -4.61
N VAL A 204 -15.94 -8.79 -5.06
CA VAL A 204 -14.53 -8.97 -5.46
C VAL A 204 -13.70 -7.88 -4.79
N ILE A 205 -12.74 -8.28 -3.97
CA ILE A 205 -11.92 -7.35 -3.18
C ILE A 205 -10.59 -7.14 -3.92
N THR A 206 -10.38 -5.92 -4.39
CA THR A 206 -9.18 -5.51 -5.14
C THR A 206 -8.26 -4.62 -4.29
N GLU A 207 -7.07 -4.32 -4.81
CA GLU A 207 -6.12 -3.38 -4.20
C GLU A 207 -6.71 -1.99 -3.90
N VAL A 208 -7.69 -1.56 -4.70
CA VAL A 208 -8.41 -0.30 -4.47
C VAL A 208 -9.14 -0.31 -3.13
N HIS A 209 -9.87 -1.39 -2.84
CA HIS A 209 -10.63 -1.55 -1.61
C HIS A 209 -9.71 -1.55 -0.39
N LEU A 210 -8.65 -2.35 -0.45
CA LEU A 210 -7.66 -2.44 0.62
C LEU A 210 -6.93 -1.11 0.82
N GLY A 211 -6.52 -0.46 -0.26
CA GLY A 211 -5.83 0.83 -0.24
C GLY A 211 -6.67 1.95 0.38
N LEU A 212 -7.97 2.00 0.06
CA LEU A 212 -8.89 2.97 0.67
C LEU A 212 -8.96 2.81 2.18
N LEU A 213 -9.22 1.60 2.70
CA LEU A 213 -9.36 1.37 4.13
C LEU A 213 -8.02 1.43 4.89
N HIS A 214 -6.93 0.96 4.28
CA HIS A 214 -5.61 0.93 4.92
C HIS A 214 -5.11 2.32 5.29
N HIS A 215 -5.34 3.31 4.42
CA HIS A 215 -4.90 4.71 4.59
C HIS A 215 -5.97 5.63 5.17
N ASN A 216 -7.23 5.19 5.28
CA ASN A 216 -8.35 6.02 5.71
C ASN A 216 -9.23 5.27 6.72
N GLU A 217 -8.79 5.20 7.97
CA GLU A 217 -9.52 4.49 9.02
C GLU A 217 -10.91 5.09 9.29
N ASN A 218 -11.08 6.40 9.07
CA ASN A 218 -12.36 7.09 9.17
C ASN A 218 -13.40 6.64 8.13
N LEU A 219 -12.98 5.94 7.07
CA LEU A 219 -13.87 5.42 6.04
C LEU A 219 -14.45 4.04 6.42
N ILE A 220 -13.90 3.39 7.45
CA ILE A 220 -14.40 2.10 7.95
C ILE A 220 -15.83 2.28 8.46
N GLY A 221 -16.73 1.41 7.97
CA GLY A 221 -18.16 1.44 8.29
C GLY A 221 -18.95 2.52 7.54
N HIS A 222 -18.32 3.25 6.62
CA HIS A 222 -18.94 4.38 5.96
C HIS A 222 -19.50 4.01 4.57
N PRO A 223 -20.76 4.33 4.21
CA PRO A 223 -21.33 3.94 2.91
C PRO A 223 -20.62 4.56 1.69
N LEU A 224 -20.01 5.74 1.85
CA LEU A 224 -19.15 6.34 0.82
C LEU A 224 -17.98 5.46 0.38
N PHE A 225 -17.54 4.50 1.20
CA PHE A 225 -16.50 3.54 0.81
C PHE A 225 -16.82 2.90 -0.54
N TYR A 226 -18.06 2.42 -0.72
CA TYR A 226 -18.49 1.77 -1.95
C TYR A 226 -18.47 2.74 -3.13
N ALA A 227 -19.03 3.95 -2.96
CA ALA A 227 -19.03 4.96 -4.01
C ALA A 227 -17.62 5.37 -4.44
N MET A 228 -16.68 5.44 -3.50
CA MET A 228 -15.28 5.74 -3.79
C MET A 228 -14.56 4.56 -4.46
N ALA A 229 -14.89 3.32 -4.10
CA ALA A 229 -14.28 2.13 -4.69
C ALA A 229 -14.67 1.96 -6.17
N GLU A 230 -15.89 2.35 -6.56
CA GLU A 230 -16.41 2.30 -7.93
C GLU A 230 -15.84 3.39 -8.87
N LEU A 231 -15.06 4.34 -8.33
CA LEU A 231 -14.43 5.37 -9.16
C LEU A 231 -13.24 4.76 -9.92
N ASN A 232 -13.42 4.60 -11.23
CA ASN A 232 -12.41 4.07 -12.15
C ASN A 232 -11.13 4.90 -12.21
N CYS A 233 -11.20 6.17 -11.79
CA CYS A 233 -10.07 7.07 -11.87
C CYS A 233 -9.42 7.35 -10.51
N HIS A 234 -8.10 7.19 -10.46
CA HIS A 234 -7.30 7.49 -9.27
C HIS A 234 -7.46 8.94 -8.80
N TRP A 235 -7.44 9.94 -9.70
CA TRP A 235 -7.54 11.34 -9.28
C TRP A 235 -8.91 11.66 -8.67
N GLN A 236 -10.00 11.12 -9.23
CA GLN A 236 -11.36 11.31 -8.70
C GLN A 236 -11.50 10.71 -7.30
N ARG A 237 -10.88 9.54 -7.06
CA ARG A 237 -10.82 8.93 -5.72
C ARG A 237 -10.09 9.80 -4.72
N GLN A 238 -8.94 10.36 -5.11
CA GLN A 238 -8.17 11.25 -4.22
C GLN A 238 -8.95 12.52 -3.89
N GLU A 239 -9.64 13.11 -4.87
CA GLU A 239 -10.48 14.29 -4.65
C GLU A 239 -11.67 14.00 -3.74
N ALA A 240 -12.36 12.88 -3.94
CA ALA A 240 -13.44 12.44 -3.06
C ALA A 240 -12.95 12.19 -1.62
N LEU A 241 -11.76 11.59 -1.45
CA LEU A 241 -11.16 11.39 -0.14
C LEU A 241 -10.80 12.72 0.55
N LEU A 242 -10.32 13.70 -0.20
CA LEU A 242 -10.04 15.03 0.32
C LEU A 242 -11.33 15.72 0.81
N LEU A 243 -12.37 15.74 -0.02
CA LEU A 243 -13.69 16.29 0.34
C LEU A 243 -14.28 15.64 1.58
N PHE A 244 -14.15 14.30 1.70
CA PHE A 244 -14.58 13.56 2.88
C PHE A 244 -13.83 13.99 4.14
N ARG A 245 -12.50 14.12 4.05
CA ARG A 245 -11.66 14.58 5.17
C ARG A 245 -11.98 16.03 5.55
N ASP A 246 -12.23 16.90 4.58
CA ASP A 246 -12.62 18.29 4.82
C ASP A 246 -13.97 18.38 5.52
N CYS A 247 -14.95 17.58 5.10
CA CYS A 247 -16.22 17.46 5.81
C CYS A 247 -16.01 17.05 7.27
N LEU A 248 -15.17 16.05 7.54
CA LEU A 248 -14.86 15.65 8.92
C LEU A 248 -14.21 16.79 9.73
N ARG A 249 -13.32 17.58 9.11
CA ARG A 249 -12.68 18.75 9.76
C ARG A 249 -13.67 19.87 10.08
N MET A 250 -14.70 20.06 9.26
CA MET A 250 -15.76 21.06 9.49
C MET A 250 -16.71 20.71 10.64
N GLY A 251 -16.64 19.48 11.17
CA GLY A 251 -17.16 19.12 12.49
C GLY A 251 -18.31 18.10 12.52
N LEU A 252 -18.83 17.84 13.72
CA LEU A 252 -19.74 16.71 14.03
C LEU A 252 -21.04 16.67 13.21
N ARG A 253 -21.57 17.84 12.81
CA ARG A 253 -22.77 17.90 11.97
C ARG A 253 -22.53 17.34 10.57
N ALA A 254 -21.33 17.55 10.03
CA ALA A 254 -20.94 16.93 8.78
C ALA A 254 -20.75 15.42 8.96
N ASP A 255 -20.11 14.95 10.05
CA ASP A 255 -19.96 13.50 10.32
C ASP A 255 -21.30 12.76 10.33
N HIS A 256 -22.33 13.28 11.01
CA HIS A 256 -23.65 12.64 11.01
C HIS A 256 -24.28 12.55 9.61
N GLN A 257 -24.16 13.61 8.80
CA GLN A 257 -24.66 13.61 7.42
C GLN A 257 -23.84 12.69 6.51
N LEU A 258 -22.53 12.65 6.72
CA LEU A 258 -21.63 11.75 6.02
C LEU A 258 -22.07 10.30 6.23
N ARG A 259 -22.44 9.87 7.45
CA ARG A 259 -22.87 8.49 7.73
C ARG A 259 -24.07 8.01 6.89
N GLN A 260 -24.84 8.92 6.30
CA GLN A 260 -25.96 8.65 5.40
C GLN A 260 -25.62 8.88 3.92
N CYS A 261 -24.45 9.45 3.64
CA CYS A 261 -23.95 9.79 2.31
C CYS A 261 -23.51 8.54 1.56
N ARG A 262 -24.10 8.33 0.37
CA ARG A 262 -23.84 7.15 -0.49
C ARG A 262 -23.31 7.51 -1.87
N THR A 263 -23.20 8.79 -2.20
CA THR A 263 -22.76 9.24 -3.53
C THR A 263 -21.76 10.38 -3.42
N ILE A 264 -20.86 10.47 -4.41
CA ILE A 264 -19.87 11.56 -4.50
C ILE A 264 -20.56 12.92 -4.66
N GLU A 265 -21.68 12.97 -5.39
CA GLU A 265 -22.48 14.18 -5.51
C GLU A 265 -23.05 14.65 -4.15
N SER A 266 -23.57 13.73 -3.34
CA SER A 266 -24.08 14.07 -2.01
C SER A 266 -22.95 14.53 -1.10
N LEU A 267 -21.75 13.95 -1.23
CA LEU A 267 -20.55 14.40 -0.52
C LEU A 267 -20.21 15.85 -0.87
N ASN A 268 -20.21 16.21 -2.17
CA ASN A 268 -20.01 17.59 -2.61
C ASN A 268 -21.07 18.54 -2.02
N ARG A 269 -22.35 18.17 -2.08
CA ARG A 269 -23.43 19.00 -1.51
C ARG A 269 -23.31 19.19 0.00
N ILE A 270 -22.90 18.16 0.74
CA ILE A 270 -22.60 18.25 2.17
C ILE A 270 -21.43 19.21 2.37
N HIS A 271 -20.33 19.01 1.65
CA HIS A 271 -19.15 19.84 1.71
C HIS A 271 -19.46 21.33 1.49
N ASP A 272 -20.07 21.68 0.36
CA ASP A 272 -20.34 23.07 0.00
C ASP A 272 -21.29 23.76 0.97
N ARG A 273 -22.31 23.04 1.44
CA ARG A 273 -23.21 23.54 2.48
C ARG A 273 -22.44 23.86 3.77
N HIS A 274 -21.57 22.95 4.22
CA HIS A 274 -20.80 23.16 5.44
C HIS A 274 -19.72 24.24 5.29
N ALA A 275 -19.11 24.36 4.11
CA ALA A 275 -18.17 25.43 3.81
C ALA A 275 -18.85 26.81 3.93
N VAL A 276 -20.08 26.96 3.41
CA VAL A 276 -20.87 28.20 3.59
C VAL A 276 -21.26 28.40 5.06
N GLN A 277 -21.72 27.35 5.75
CA GLN A 277 -22.14 27.44 7.16
C GLN A 277 -20.99 27.68 8.14
N LEU A 278 -19.76 27.33 7.76
CA LEU A 278 -18.55 27.62 8.54
C LEU A 278 -18.42 29.12 8.80
N TYR A 279 -18.84 29.94 7.83
CA TYR A 279 -18.72 31.41 7.86
C TYR A 279 -20.05 32.15 8.05
N GLY A 280 -21.19 31.51 7.79
CA GLY A 280 -22.54 32.14 7.81
C GLY A 280 -23.20 32.35 9.19
N GLY A 281 -22.48 32.14 10.30
CA GLY A 281 -22.94 32.52 11.64
C GLY A 281 -22.24 33.79 12.12
N ARG A 282 -22.86 34.56 13.05
CA ARG A 282 -22.13 35.62 13.78
C ARG A 282 -20.81 35.03 14.25
N TYR A 283 -19.70 35.65 13.82
CA TYR A 283 -18.30 35.34 14.14
C TYR A 283 -18.16 34.74 15.54
N ASN A 284 -18.32 33.43 15.64
CA ASN A 284 -18.06 32.69 16.86
C ASN A 284 -17.09 31.61 16.42
N ASN A 285 -15.84 31.78 16.86
CA ASN A 285 -14.70 30.85 16.81
C ASN A 285 -15.00 29.43 17.34
N ALA A 286 -16.27 29.07 17.53
CA ALA A 286 -16.76 27.81 18.08
C ALA A 286 -16.89 26.68 17.04
N ARG A 287 -16.74 26.96 15.73
CA ARG A 287 -16.92 25.94 14.67
C ARG A 287 -15.64 25.43 14.04
N VAL A 288 -14.56 26.21 14.09
CA VAL A 288 -13.23 25.74 13.66
C VAL A 288 -12.55 25.09 14.85
N SER A 289 -11.96 23.92 14.65
CA SER A 289 -11.10 23.32 15.67
C SER A 289 -9.82 24.14 15.75
N VAL A 290 -9.57 24.75 16.92
CA VAL A 290 -8.41 25.60 17.20
C VAL A 290 -7.75 25.10 18.48
N LEU A 291 -6.45 24.84 18.43
CA LEU A 291 -5.65 24.60 19.64
C LEU A 291 -5.46 25.92 20.38
N LYS A 292 -5.58 25.85 21.71
CA LYS A 292 -5.54 27.01 22.59
C LYS A 292 -4.48 26.85 23.67
N ASP A 293 -3.94 27.96 24.15
CA ASP A 293 -3.08 27.99 25.33
C ASP A 293 -3.89 27.79 26.63
N GLU A 294 -3.19 27.80 27.77
CA GLU A 294 -3.77 27.66 29.10
C GLU A 294 -4.81 28.74 29.43
N ASN A 295 -4.70 29.91 28.79
CA ASN A 295 -5.60 31.04 28.94
C ASN A 295 -6.79 31.01 27.96
N GLY A 296 -6.87 29.98 27.11
CA GLY A 296 -7.94 29.81 26.12
C GLY A 296 -7.76 30.63 24.83
N SER A 297 -6.59 31.25 24.63
CA SER A 297 -6.25 32.00 23.42
C SER A 297 -5.76 31.06 22.32
N PRO A 298 -6.09 31.29 21.03
CA PRO A 298 -5.56 30.49 19.92
C PRO A 298 -4.03 30.43 19.93
N LEU A 299 -3.46 29.23 19.84
CA LEU A 299 -2.03 29.08 19.60
C LEU A 299 -1.64 29.71 18.26
N PRO A 300 -0.47 30.37 18.16
CA PRO A 300 0.01 30.88 16.88
C PRO A 300 0.30 29.74 15.91
N PHE A 301 0.39 30.06 14.62
CA PHE A 301 0.96 29.12 13.67
C PHE A 301 2.47 28.99 13.88
N PRO A 302 3.06 27.82 13.57
CA PRO A 302 4.51 27.71 13.48
C PRO A 302 5.06 28.65 12.40
N ALA A 303 6.37 28.88 12.41
CA ALA A 303 7.04 29.58 11.33
C ALA A 303 6.75 28.90 9.98
N PRO A 304 6.49 29.67 8.91
CA PRO A 304 6.26 29.08 7.60
C PRO A 304 7.51 28.30 7.16
N PRO A 305 7.35 27.13 6.54
CA PRO A 305 8.49 26.30 6.10
C PRO A 305 9.30 26.97 4.98
N HIS A 306 8.72 27.97 4.31
CA HIS A 306 9.35 28.83 3.32
C HIS A 306 8.76 30.25 3.44
N PRO A 307 9.55 31.33 3.36
CA PRO A 307 9.04 32.70 3.52
C PRO A 307 8.01 33.10 2.45
N GLY A 308 8.00 32.41 1.31
CA GLY A 308 7.15 32.71 0.16
C GLY A 308 7.90 33.52 -0.89
N THR A 309 7.16 34.25 -1.72
CA THR A 309 7.65 35.19 -2.73
C THR A 309 6.76 36.44 -2.73
N ASP A 310 7.03 37.41 -3.61
CA ASP A 310 6.14 38.56 -3.79
C ASP A 310 4.71 38.18 -4.23
N LEU A 311 4.59 37.05 -4.94
CA LEU A 311 3.30 36.51 -5.42
C LEU A 311 2.65 35.55 -4.43
N ILE A 312 3.45 34.66 -3.81
CA ILE A 312 2.96 33.57 -2.96
C ILE A 312 3.29 33.87 -1.51
N LYS A 313 2.30 34.23 -0.70
CA LYS A 313 2.51 34.71 0.68
C LYS A 313 1.95 33.71 1.69
N PRO A 314 2.66 33.44 2.79
CA PRO A 314 2.16 32.56 3.84
C PRO A 314 0.98 33.22 4.58
N ILE A 315 0.00 32.41 4.96
CA ILE A 315 -1.01 32.81 5.94
C ILE A 315 -0.45 32.53 7.32
N THR A 316 -0.26 33.57 8.13
CA THR A 316 0.58 33.51 9.34
C THR A 316 -0.21 33.40 10.64
N THR A 317 -1.53 33.65 10.60
CA THR A 317 -2.38 33.57 11.80
C THR A 317 -3.66 32.75 11.58
N PRO A 318 -4.21 32.14 12.65
CA PRO A 318 -5.53 31.50 12.60
C PRO A 318 -6.63 32.41 12.03
N ASP A 319 -6.66 33.68 12.45
CA ASP A 319 -7.68 34.64 12.01
C ASP A 319 -7.55 34.99 10.52
N GLU A 320 -6.33 35.13 10.00
CA GLU A 320 -6.10 35.31 8.56
C GLU A 320 -6.61 34.11 7.77
N LEU A 321 -6.39 32.87 8.25
CA LEU A 321 -6.83 31.67 7.57
C LEU A 321 -8.36 31.54 7.55
N ILE A 322 -9.01 31.86 8.67
CA ILE A 322 -10.48 31.90 8.78
C ILE A 322 -11.05 32.96 7.84
N LYS A 323 -10.44 34.15 7.81
CA LYS A 323 -10.82 35.24 6.91
C LYS A 323 -10.64 34.86 5.44
N GLU A 324 -9.53 34.23 5.08
CA GLU A 324 -9.28 33.75 3.72
C GLU A 324 -10.37 32.77 3.29
N GLY A 325 -10.69 31.80 4.14
CA GLY A 325 -11.75 30.84 3.86
C GLY A 325 -13.13 31.47 3.68
N SER A 326 -13.44 32.50 4.47
CA SER A 326 -14.67 33.29 4.34
C SER A 326 -14.73 34.03 3.00
N VAL A 327 -13.65 34.73 2.62
CA VAL A 327 -13.59 35.49 1.36
C VAL A 327 -13.63 34.57 0.14
N MET A 328 -12.95 33.44 0.22
CA MET A 328 -12.88 32.46 -0.86
C MET A 328 -14.10 31.53 -0.91
N HIS A 329 -14.99 31.59 0.10
CA HIS A 329 -16.12 30.68 0.27
C HIS A 329 -15.74 29.20 0.11
N HIS A 330 -14.65 28.79 0.75
CA HIS A 330 -14.14 27.42 0.69
C HIS A 330 -13.66 26.94 2.06
N CYS A 331 -13.39 25.64 2.18
CA CYS A 331 -13.16 24.95 3.45
C CYS A 331 -11.83 25.28 4.16
N VAL A 332 -10.94 26.10 3.61
CA VAL A 332 -9.57 26.28 4.15
C VAL A 332 -9.52 26.70 5.62
N GLY A 333 -10.55 27.38 6.13
CA GLY A 333 -10.63 27.72 7.55
C GLY A 333 -10.63 26.50 8.48
N SER A 334 -11.06 25.32 8.01
CA SER A 334 -10.99 24.07 8.78
C SER A 334 -9.55 23.54 8.96
N TYR A 335 -8.55 24.14 8.31
CA TYR A 335 -7.15 23.72 8.40
C TYR A 335 -6.39 24.35 9.58
N VAL A 336 -6.99 25.29 10.34
CA VAL A 336 -6.33 25.99 11.46
C VAL A 336 -5.57 25.04 12.39
N ARG A 337 -6.24 24.02 12.93
CA ARG A 337 -5.58 23.03 13.80
C ARG A 337 -4.47 22.24 13.09
N THR A 338 -4.65 21.90 11.81
CA THR A 338 -3.62 21.14 11.06
C THR A 338 -2.36 21.98 10.83
N VAL A 339 -2.51 23.29 10.66
CA VAL A 339 -1.38 24.23 10.59
C VAL A 339 -0.72 24.42 11.95
N GLN A 340 -1.50 24.58 13.04
CA GLN A 340 -0.96 24.66 14.41
C GLN A 340 -0.18 23.41 14.80
N GLU A 341 -0.62 22.23 14.36
CA GLU A 341 0.07 20.95 14.57
C GLU A 341 1.30 20.75 13.65
N GLY A 342 1.60 21.70 12.76
CA GLY A 342 2.75 21.63 11.85
C GLY A 342 2.65 20.54 10.78
N LYS A 343 1.44 20.05 10.49
CA LYS A 343 1.18 18.99 9.50
C LYS A 343 0.91 19.54 8.10
N SER A 344 0.47 20.80 8.02
CA SER A 344 0.26 21.52 6.76
C SER A 344 0.65 22.98 6.91
N TYR A 345 0.90 23.66 5.80
CA TYR A 345 0.97 25.12 5.78
C TYR A 345 0.19 25.69 4.59
N ILE A 346 -0.47 26.83 4.80
CA ILE A 346 -1.31 27.45 3.78
C ILE A 346 -0.68 28.77 3.33
N TYR A 347 -0.65 28.96 2.03
CA TYR A 347 -0.26 30.18 1.34
C TYR A 347 -1.43 30.71 0.53
N HIS A 348 -1.35 31.96 0.13
CA HIS A 348 -2.29 32.55 -0.82
C HIS A 348 -1.52 33.29 -1.92
N MET A 349 -2.14 33.38 -3.09
CA MET A 349 -1.64 34.14 -4.24
C MET A 349 -2.81 34.91 -4.83
N MET A 350 -2.59 36.16 -5.25
CA MET A 350 -3.66 37.04 -5.75
C MET A 350 -3.72 37.12 -7.28
N GLU A 351 -2.56 37.06 -7.94
CA GLU A 351 -2.39 37.24 -9.38
C GLU A 351 -1.63 36.03 -9.96
N PRO A 352 -1.93 35.59 -11.20
CA PRO A 352 -2.98 36.09 -12.12
C PRO A 352 -4.40 35.67 -11.71
N GLN A 353 -4.50 34.83 -10.67
CA GLN A 353 -5.76 34.35 -10.13
C GLN A 353 -5.63 34.20 -8.62
N ARG A 354 -6.65 34.67 -7.89
CA ARG A 354 -6.71 34.44 -6.45
C ARG A 354 -6.88 32.96 -6.14
N VAL A 355 -5.91 32.37 -5.44
CA VAL A 355 -5.92 30.97 -5.01
C VAL A 355 -5.34 30.81 -3.60
N THR A 356 -5.80 29.77 -2.91
CA THR A 356 -5.13 29.23 -1.74
C THR A 356 -4.31 28.02 -2.12
N ILE A 357 -3.13 27.89 -1.51
CA ILE A 357 -2.14 26.86 -1.80
C ILE A 357 -1.87 26.12 -0.49
N GLY A 358 -2.22 24.83 -0.46
CA GLY A 358 -1.98 23.95 0.69
C GLY A 358 -0.74 23.09 0.48
N LEU A 359 0.13 23.05 1.49
CA LEU A 359 1.32 22.20 1.52
C LEU A 359 1.19 21.13 2.61
N ASN A 360 1.63 19.91 2.32
CA ASN A 360 1.80 18.86 3.33
C ASN A 360 3.22 18.91 3.92
N LEU A 361 3.29 18.87 5.24
CA LEU A 361 4.55 18.89 5.98
C LEU A 361 4.82 17.55 6.67
N ARG A 362 6.09 17.21 6.80
CA ARG A 362 6.57 16.12 7.65
C ARG A 362 7.84 16.60 8.34
N ASP A 363 7.87 16.50 9.66
CA ASP A 363 9.00 16.94 10.49
C ASP A 363 9.41 18.39 10.18
N GLY A 364 8.41 19.27 10.00
CA GLY A 364 8.59 20.69 9.66
C GLY A 364 8.99 20.99 8.22
N LYS A 365 9.29 19.98 7.40
CA LYS A 365 9.71 20.15 6.00
C LYS A 365 8.57 19.91 5.00
N VAL A 366 8.60 20.64 3.88
CA VAL A 366 7.64 20.46 2.79
C VAL A 366 7.88 19.12 2.09
N VAL A 367 6.85 18.28 2.08
CA VAL A 367 6.89 16.97 1.40
C VAL A 367 6.32 17.07 0.00
N LYS A 368 5.15 17.72 -0.14
CA LYS A 368 4.45 17.86 -1.42
C LYS A 368 3.44 19.01 -1.39
N LEU A 369 3.11 19.48 -2.59
CA LEU A 369 1.92 20.29 -2.86
C LEU A 369 0.67 19.43 -2.58
N GLU A 370 -0.24 19.91 -1.74
CA GLU A 370 -1.50 19.23 -1.45
C GLU A 370 -2.60 19.67 -2.42
N GLN A 371 -2.87 20.97 -2.48
CA GLN A 371 -3.94 21.52 -3.30
C GLN A 371 -3.68 22.98 -3.68
N VAL A 372 -4.26 23.39 -4.81
CA VAL A 372 -4.37 24.78 -5.23
C VAL A 372 -5.82 25.01 -5.62
N LYS A 373 -6.52 25.87 -4.87
CA LYS A 373 -7.97 26.06 -5.03
C LYS A 373 -8.31 27.54 -5.11
N GLY A 374 -9.14 27.87 -6.09
CA GLY A 374 -9.76 29.19 -6.22
C GLY A 374 -11.02 29.32 -5.38
N ARG A 375 -11.73 30.44 -5.59
CA ARG A 375 -13.01 30.72 -4.95
C ARG A 375 -14.00 29.57 -5.20
N LEU A 376 -14.78 29.19 -4.18
CA LEU A 376 -15.73 28.06 -4.21
C LEU A 376 -15.08 26.72 -4.61
N ASN A 377 -13.83 26.49 -4.20
CA ASN A 377 -13.04 25.29 -4.54
C ASN A 377 -12.81 25.08 -6.03
N ALA A 378 -12.94 26.14 -6.84
CA ALA A 378 -12.66 26.07 -8.27
C ALA A 378 -11.21 25.64 -8.54
N SER A 379 -11.00 24.90 -9.64
CA SER A 379 -9.66 24.57 -10.10
C SER A 379 -8.89 25.84 -10.48
N ALA A 380 -7.60 25.85 -10.16
CA ALA A 380 -6.70 26.88 -10.62
C ALA A 380 -6.52 26.83 -12.15
N SER A 381 -6.30 28.00 -12.75
CA SER A 381 -5.95 28.12 -14.16
C SER A 381 -4.57 27.49 -14.43
N LYS A 382 -4.29 27.19 -15.70
CA LYS A 382 -2.98 26.64 -16.09
C LYS A 382 -1.83 27.57 -15.70
N ASP A 383 -1.96 28.87 -16.00
CA ASP A 383 -0.93 29.87 -15.71
C ASP A 383 -0.65 29.96 -14.21
N THR A 384 -1.71 29.96 -13.39
CA THR A 384 -1.60 29.90 -11.92
C THR A 384 -0.88 28.63 -11.46
N MET A 385 -1.23 27.47 -12.02
CA MET A 385 -0.59 26.20 -11.67
C MET A 385 0.87 26.14 -12.07
N ASP A 386 1.25 26.74 -13.20
CA ASP A 386 2.64 26.78 -13.67
C ASP A 386 3.51 27.63 -12.72
N ILE A 387 3.02 28.78 -12.25
CA ILE A 387 3.70 29.59 -11.22
C ILE A 387 3.88 28.80 -9.92
N VAL A 388 2.81 28.17 -9.42
CA VAL A 388 2.88 27.40 -8.17
C VAL A 388 3.83 26.21 -8.30
N ARG A 389 3.86 25.54 -9.46
CA ARG A 389 4.76 24.41 -9.71
C ARG A 389 6.23 24.84 -9.74
N SER A 390 6.54 25.97 -10.38
CA SER A 390 7.90 26.53 -10.37
C SER A 390 8.36 26.85 -8.96
N TRP A 391 7.52 27.55 -8.18
CA TRP A 391 7.80 27.84 -6.77
C TRP A 391 7.97 26.56 -5.94
N MET A 392 7.14 25.54 -6.16
CA MET A 392 7.26 24.26 -5.45
C MET A 392 8.56 23.52 -5.78
N ALA A 393 9.08 23.63 -7.01
CA ALA A 393 10.36 23.05 -7.37
C ALA A 393 11.51 23.71 -6.57
N GLU A 394 11.47 25.03 -6.41
CA GLU A 394 12.43 25.77 -5.59
C GLU A 394 12.36 25.33 -4.12
N VAL A 395 11.15 25.32 -3.54
CA VAL A 395 10.91 24.89 -2.13
C VAL A 395 11.39 23.47 -1.87
N LEU A 396 11.28 22.56 -2.83
CA LEU A 396 11.74 21.18 -2.70
C LEU A 396 13.25 21.02 -2.96
N SER A 397 13.86 21.96 -3.69
CA SER A 397 15.30 21.96 -4.00
C SER A 397 16.15 22.55 -2.87
N SER A 398 15.60 23.46 -2.05
CA SER A 398 16.25 24.10 -0.91
C SER A 398 16.37 23.20 0.34
N ARG A 399 16.55 21.88 0.15
CA ARG A 399 16.41 20.83 1.18
C ARG A 399 17.65 20.53 2.01
#